data_AF-A0A2E1KKZ2-F1
#
_entry.id   AF-A0A2E1KKZ2-F1
#
_cell.length_a   1.000
_cell.length_b   1.000
_cell.length_c   1.000
_cell.angle_alpha   90.00
_cell.angle_beta   90.00
_cell.angle_gamma   90.00
#
_symmetry.space_group_name_H-M   'P 1'
#
loop_
_entity.id
_entity.type
_entity.pdbx_description
1 polymer ?
#
loop_
_entity_poly.entity_id
_entity_poly.type
_entity_poly.pdbx_seq_one_letter_code
_entity_poly.pdbx_strand_id
1 'polypeptide(L)'
;MSETTFVNPACRDREPPGASTLQAFLEKLADLLGVEPDEVQPESRLDSFDEWDSLGALTVVSMIDEDYGVTVMSEELSRLATAGELWLAVQAGPSNPGADDA
;
A
#
# COMPACT_ATOMS: atom_id res chain seq x y z
N MET A 1 -21.08 -25.37 -20.79
CA MET A 1 -21.34 -25.60 -19.35
C MET A 1 -19.96 -25.79 -18.72
N SER A 2 -19.29 -24.81 -18.11
CA SER A 2 -19.71 -23.49 -17.64
C SER A 2 -18.57 -22.48 -17.82
N GLU A 3 -19.00 -21.25 -18.05
CA GLU A 3 -18.35 -19.95 -17.84
C GLU A 3 -16.82 -19.88 -17.78
N THR A 4 -16.28 -19.26 -18.83
CA THR A 4 -15.20 -18.26 -18.75
C THR A 4 -15.14 -17.64 -17.36
N THR A 5 -14.17 -18.08 -16.55
CA THR A 5 -13.69 -17.26 -15.44
C THR A 5 -13.19 -15.96 -16.06
N PHE A 6 -13.85 -14.89 -15.66
CA PHE A 6 -13.64 -13.51 -16.04
C PHE A 6 -12.21 -13.11 -15.65
N VAL A 7 -11.23 -13.45 -16.50
CA VAL A 7 -9.97 -12.69 -16.55
C VAL A 7 -10.41 -11.26 -16.82
N ASN A 8 -10.24 -10.43 -15.81
CA ASN A 8 -10.48 -9.00 -15.85
C ASN A 8 -9.76 -8.43 -17.09
N PRO A 9 -10.46 -7.89 -18.10
CA PRO A 9 -9.83 -7.44 -19.35
C PRO A 9 -9.20 -6.05 -19.22
N ALA A 10 -8.81 -5.62 -18.02
CA ALA A 10 -8.35 -4.27 -17.75
C ALA A 10 -6.82 -4.16 -17.79
N CYS A 11 -6.15 -4.65 -18.83
CA CYS A 11 -4.78 -4.19 -19.08
C CYS A 11 -4.43 -4.27 -20.57
N ARG A 12 -5.19 -3.53 -21.38
CA ARG A 12 -4.77 -3.21 -22.74
C ARG A 12 -4.33 -1.76 -22.76
N ASP A 13 -3.01 -1.61 -22.83
CA ASP A 13 -2.32 -0.42 -23.32
C ASP A 13 -2.50 0.84 -22.46
N ARG A 14 -1.59 1.03 -21.50
CA ARG A 14 -0.91 2.31 -21.30
C ARG A 14 0.24 2.17 -20.30
N GLU A 15 1.45 2.35 -20.79
CA GLU A 15 2.48 3.05 -20.02
C GLU A 15 2.00 4.50 -19.78
N PRO A 16 2.02 4.98 -18.52
CA PRO A 16 2.37 6.35 -18.26
C PRO A 16 3.80 6.41 -17.72
N PRO A 17 4.76 7.00 -18.45
CA PRO A 17 5.99 7.47 -17.83
C PRO A 17 5.64 8.67 -16.92
N GLY A 18 5.55 8.44 -15.61
CA GLY A 18 5.39 9.51 -14.62
C GLY A 18 4.73 9.07 -13.30
N ALA A 19 5.43 8.29 -12.46
CA ALA A 19 4.92 7.93 -11.14
C ALA A 19 4.98 9.13 -10.17
N SER A 20 3.83 9.74 -9.92
CA SER A 20 3.60 10.59 -8.74
C SER A 20 3.69 9.68 -7.51
N THR A 21 4.42 10.08 -6.47
CA THR A 21 4.96 9.27 -5.34
C THR A 21 4.09 8.11 -4.80
N LEU A 22 2.75 8.19 -4.88
CA LEU A 22 1.81 7.08 -4.60
C LEU A 22 2.02 5.85 -5.50
N GLN A 23 2.20 6.02 -6.82
CA GLN A 23 2.35 4.86 -7.72
C GLN A 23 3.60 4.06 -7.38
N ALA A 24 4.73 4.72 -7.14
CA ALA A 24 5.96 4.06 -6.71
C ALA A 24 5.78 3.32 -5.37
N PHE A 25 4.92 3.83 -4.48
CA PHE A 25 4.56 3.15 -3.24
C PHE A 25 3.74 1.89 -3.50
N LEU A 26 2.71 1.96 -4.34
CA LEU A 26 1.88 0.81 -4.72
C LEU A 26 2.72 -0.25 -5.45
N GLU A 27 3.67 0.15 -6.30
CA GLU A 27 4.58 -0.75 -6.98
C GLU A 27 5.48 -1.51 -6.00
N LYS A 28 6.10 -0.80 -5.04
CA LYS A 28 6.88 -1.44 -3.96
C LYS A 28 6.00 -2.38 -3.16
N LEU A 29 4.77 -1.97 -2.85
CA LEU A 29 3.86 -2.78 -2.06
C LEU A 29 3.44 -4.05 -2.82
N ALA A 30 3.12 -3.94 -4.11
CA ALA A 30 2.83 -5.08 -4.98
C ALA A 30 4.01 -6.06 -5.07
N ASP A 31 5.25 -5.55 -5.17
CA ASP A 31 6.47 -6.38 -5.13
C ASP A 31 6.60 -7.14 -3.80
N LEU A 32 6.35 -6.47 -2.66
CA LEU A 32 6.35 -7.12 -1.34
C LEU A 32 5.27 -8.19 -1.20
N LEU A 33 4.08 -7.94 -1.73
CA LEU A 33 2.98 -8.89 -1.75
C LEU A 33 3.12 -9.94 -2.87
N GLY A 34 4.10 -9.83 -3.75
CA GLY A 34 4.28 -10.74 -4.87
C GLY A 34 3.12 -10.73 -5.89
N VAL A 35 2.40 -9.61 -5.96
CA VAL A 35 1.29 -9.38 -6.91
C VAL A 35 1.67 -8.34 -7.94
N GLU A 36 0.86 -8.18 -8.99
CA GLU A 36 1.12 -7.14 -9.99
C GLU A 36 0.72 -5.75 -9.48
N PRO A 37 1.49 -4.69 -9.79
CA PRO A 37 1.18 -3.33 -9.36
C PRO A 37 -0.13 -2.78 -9.95
N ASP A 38 -0.62 -3.37 -11.04
CA ASP A 38 -1.90 -3.02 -11.65
C ASP A 38 -3.10 -3.57 -10.85
N GLU A 39 -2.89 -4.67 -10.11
CA GLU A 39 -3.91 -5.29 -9.24
C GLU A 39 -4.04 -4.53 -7.90
N VAL A 40 -3.00 -3.78 -7.52
CA VAL A 40 -2.96 -3.00 -6.28
C VAL A 40 -3.39 -1.56 -6.54
N GLN A 41 -4.67 -1.28 -6.32
CA GLN A 41 -5.22 0.08 -6.40
C GLN A 41 -5.21 0.76 -5.04
N PRO A 42 -5.21 2.11 -4.98
CA PRO A 42 -5.32 2.84 -3.72
C PRO A 42 -6.64 2.57 -2.97
N GLU A 43 -7.67 2.14 -3.69
CA GLU A 43 -8.97 1.72 -3.16
C GLU A 43 -9.02 0.23 -2.79
N SER A 44 -8.01 -0.55 -3.22
CA SER A 44 -7.88 -1.97 -2.89
C SER A 44 -7.55 -2.13 -1.41
N ARG A 45 -8.17 -3.12 -0.79
CA ARG A 45 -7.89 -3.46 0.61
C ARG A 45 -6.64 -4.29 0.73
N LEU A 46 -5.73 -3.87 1.60
CA LEU A 46 -4.52 -4.61 1.90
C LEU A 46 -4.85 -5.94 2.60
N ASP A 47 -5.79 -5.92 3.54
CA ASP A 47 -6.30 -7.08 4.26
C ASP A 47 -7.02 -8.14 3.39
N SER A 48 -7.26 -7.84 2.11
CA SER A 48 -7.83 -8.81 1.17
C SER A 48 -6.77 -9.66 0.46
N PHE A 49 -5.49 -9.30 0.56
CA PHE A 49 -4.39 -10.10 0.02
C PHE A 49 -3.92 -11.11 1.06
N ASP A 50 -3.66 -12.35 0.63
CA ASP A 50 -3.19 -13.41 1.53
C ASP A 50 -1.77 -13.12 2.05
N GLU A 51 -0.95 -12.45 1.23
CA GLU A 51 0.39 -12.01 1.64
C GLU A 51 0.37 -10.88 2.69
N TRP A 52 -0.77 -10.24 2.88
CA TRP A 52 -0.99 -9.27 3.95
C TRP A 52 -1.32 -9.97 5.27
N ASP A 53 -0.32 -10.64 5.84
CA ASP A 53 -0.35 -11.20 7.19
C ASP A 53 0.53 -10.39 8.16
N SER A 54 0.67 -10.85 9.41
CA SER A 54 1.57 -10.32 10.45
C SER A 54 2.98 -10.00 9.96
N LEU A 55 3.55 -10.81 9.06
CA LEU A 55 4.87 -10.58 8.48
C LEU A 55 4.85 -9.55 7.34
N GLY A 56 3.85 -9.59 6.46
CA GLY A 56 3.73 -8.65 5.34
C GLY A 56 3.55 -7.23 5.83
N ALA A 57 2.65 -7.03 6.80
CA ALA A 57 2.41 -5.75 7.44
C ALA A 57 3.69 -5.19 8.12
N LEU A 58 4.45 -6.05 8.83
CA LEU A 58 5.70 -5.64 9.47
C LEU A 58 6.76 -5.23 8.43
N THR A 59 6.86 -5.98 7.33
CA THR A 59 7.83 -5.71 6.27
C THR A 59 7.53 -4.38 5.58
N VAL A 60 6.25 -4.09 5.33
CA VAL A 60 5.80 -2.79 4.78
C VAL A 60 6.08 -1.65 5.75
N VAL A 61 5.84 -1.83 7.06
CA VAL A 61 6.17 -0.80 8.07
C VAL A 61 7.66 -0.52 8.13
N SER A 62 8.51 -1.55 8.13
CA SER A 62 9.97 -1.35 8.11
C SER A 62 10.39 -0.58 6.86
N MET A 63 9.86 -0.94 5.69
CA MET A 63 10.16 -0.21 4.46
C MET A 63 9.74 1.27 4.54
N ILE A 64 8.57 1.56 5.10
CA ILE A 64 8.11 2.94 5.29
C ILE A 64 8.99 3.70 6.31
N ASP A 65 9.32 3.06 7.42
CA ASP A 65 10.17 3.64 8.48
C ASP A 65 11.56 3.97 7.96
N GLU A 66 12.16 3.09 7.14
CA GLU A 66 13.49 3.30 6.56
C GLU A 66 13.51 4.31 5.40
N ASP A 67 12.50 4.29 4.52
CA ASP A 67 12.46 5.09 3.28
C ASP A 67 11.88 6.50 3.54
N TYR A 68 10.91 6.61 4.47
CA TYR A 68 10.18 7.85 4.76
C TYR A 68 10.35 8.37 6.20
N GLY A 69 10.92 7.59 7.13
CA GLY A 69 11.08 8.00 8.53
C GLY A 69 9.77 8.06 9.31
N VAL A 70 8.73 7.34 8.87
CA VAL A 70 7.41 7.31 9.50
C VAL A 70 7.15 5.94 10.10
N THR A 71 6.97 5.88 11.42
CA THR A 71 6.61 4.65 12.11
C THR A 71 5.10 4.48 12.15
N VAL A 72 4.55 3.59 11.32
CA VAL A 72 3.12 3.24 11.35
C VAL A 72 2.91 2.11 12.35
N MET A 73 2.06 2.34 13.36
CA MET A 73 1.76 1.32 14.38
C MET A 73 0.86 0.22 13.83
N SER A 74 0.96 -1.00 14.36
CA SER A 74 0.07 -2.12 13.97
C SER A 74 -1.41 -1.82 14.18
N GLU A 75 -1.74 -1.04 15.21
CA GLU A 75 -3.11 -0.55 15.45
C GLU A 75 -3.58 0.45 14.39
N GLU A 76 -2.67 1.28 13.88
CA GLU A 76 -2.93 2.18 12.75
C GLU A 76 -3.07 1.39 11.46
N LEU A 77 -2.14 0.48 11.15
CA LEU A 77 -2.28 -0.47 10.04
C LEU A 77 -3.61 -1.21 10.05
N SER A 78 -4.06 -1.69 11.22
CA SER A 78 -5.35 -2.39 11.34
C SER A 78 -6.55 -1.46 11.13
N ARG A 79 -6.39 -0.14 11.33
CA ARG A 79 -7.39 0.87 10.97
C ARG A 79 -7.32 1.27 9.49
N LEU A 80 -6.13 1.23 8.90
CA LEU A 80 -5.87 1.54 7.49
C LEU A 80 -6.26 0.32 6.66
N ALA A 81 -7.43 0.35 6.03
CA ALA A 81 -7.90 -0.79 5.25
C ALA A 81 -7.28 -0.83 3.84
N THR A 82 -6.86 0.32 3.31
CA THR A 82 -6.51 0.49 1.90
C THR A 82 -5.10 1.05 1.68
N ALA A 83 -4.51 0.74 0.52
CA ALA A 83 -3.18 1.21 0.17
C ALA A 83 -3.09 2.76 0.08
N GLY A 84 -4.17 3.40 -0.34
CA GLY A 84 -4.27 4.87 -0.37
C GLY A 84 -4.31 5.49 1.02
N GLU A 85 -4.99 4.86 1.99
CA GLU A 85 -4.97 5.29 3.39
C GLU A 85 -3.57 5.16 3.99
N LEU A 86 -2.87 4.06 3.71
CA LEU A 86 -1.49 3.87 4.14
C LEU A 86 -0.59 4.98 3.58
N TRP A 87 -0.70 5.27 2.29
CA TRP A 87 0.05 6.36 1.66
C TRP A 87 -0.26 7.74 2.26
N LEU A 88 -1.53 8.00 2.59
CA LEU A 88 -1.93 9.21 3.30
C LEU A 88 -1.29 9.30 4.69
N ALA A 89 -1.23 8.20 5.43
CA ALA A 89 -0.57 8.16 6.75
C ALA A 89 0.93 8.47 6.66
N VAL A 90 1.61 7.94 5.63
CA VAL A 90 3.02 8.24 5.36
C VAL A 90 3.22 9.72 5.04
N GLN A 91 2.41 10.29 4.15
CA GLN A 91 2.57 11.69 3.74
C GLN A 91 2.05 12.72 4.74
N ALA A 92 1.09 12.35 5.60
CA ALA A 92 0.63 13.21 6.68
C ALA A 92 1.77 13.53 7.67
N GLY A 93 2.85 12.76 7.64
CA GLY A 93 3.85 12.73 8.69
C GLY A 93 3.24 12.22 9.98
N PRO A 94 4.03 12.03 11.05
CA PRO A 94 3.44 11.87 12.37
C PRO A 94 2.61 13.14 12.62
N SER A 95 1.29 13.03 12.53
CA SER A 95 0.37 14.05 13.03
C SER A 95 0.53 14.04 14.54
N ASN A 96 1.61 14.68 14.99
CA ASN A 96 1.83 14.99 16.36
C ASN A 96 1.51 16.48 16.54
N PRO A 97 0.28 16.84 16.96
CA PRO A 97 0.04 18.15 17.54
C PRO A 97 0.67 18.31 18.94
N GLY A 98 1.64 17.49 19.35
CA GLY A 98 2.26 17.54 20.68
C GLY A 98 3.71 17.03 20.72
N ALA A 99 4.65 17.78 20.16
CA ALA A 99 6.05 17.76 20.60
C ALA A 99 6.70 19.13 20.35
N ASP A 100 6.06 20.17 20.87
CA ASP A 100 6.80 21.22 21.57
C ASP A 100 6.94 20.70 23.00
N ASP A 101 8.00 19.93 23.30
CA ASP A 101 8.48 19.75 24.67
C ASP A 101 9.94 19.28 24.68
N ALA A 102 10.77 20.13 25.30
CA ALA A 102 12.18 20.00 25.72
C ALA A 102 13.31 20.35 24.72
#